data_AF-A0A1G1LKT8-F1
#
_entry.id   AF-A0A1G1LKT8-F1
#
_cell.length_a   1.000
_cell.length_b   1.000
_cell.length_c   1.000
_cell.angle_alpha   90.00
_cell.angle_beta   90.00
_cell.angle_gamma   90.00
#
_symmetry.space_group_name_H-M   'P 1'
#
loop_
_entity.id
_entity.type
_entity.pdbx_description
1 polymer ?
#
loop_
_entity_poly.entity_id
_entity_poly.type
_entity_poly.pdbx_seq_one_letter_code
_entity_poly.pdbx_strand_id
1 'polypeptide(L)'
;MTKWINAKGWLKGYVSEKSKAAVIDEGVNKEPEIKATIVRLVLRCPRCKSLKLKCYGADRPVLYYKCNSCGWKFKVLEVDK
;
A
#
# COMPACT_ATOMS: atom_id res chain seq x y z
N MET A 1 -2.61 25.56 -10.90
CA MET A 1 -3.15 25.47 -9.51
C MET A 1 -2.15 24.86 -8.50
N THR A 2 -0.86 24.76 -8.84
CA THR A 2 0.19 24.10 -8.05
C THR A 2 1.10 25.08 -7.30
N LYS A 3 1.03 26.39 -7.59
CA LYS A 3 1.86 27.41 -6.96
C LYS A 3 1.56 27.61 -5.46
N TRP A 4 0.30 27.49 -5.04
CA TRP A 4 -0.07 27.67 -3.62
C TRP A 4 0.35 26.49 -2.73
N ILE A 5 0.31 25.27 -3.27
CA ILE A 5 0.69 24.04 -2.54
C ILE A 5 2.19 24.05 -2.21
N ASN A 6 3.03 24.53 -3.13
CA ASN A 6 4.48 24.63 -2.92
C ASN A 6 4.91 25.77 -1.98
N ALA A 7 4.07 26.79 -1.77
CA ALA A 7 4.42 27.93 -0.92
C ALA A 7 4.57 27.54 0.57
N LYS A 8 3.90 26.47 1.01
CA LYS A 8 4.00 25.96 2.40
C LYS A 8 5.09 24.90 2.59
N GLY A 9 5.92 24.64 1.58
CA GLY A 9 7.05 23.70 1.67
C GLY A 9 6.66 22.22 1.79
N TRP A 10 5.39 21.86 1.60
CA TRP A 10 4.88 20.49 1.80
C TRP A 10 5.47 19.46 0.82
N LEU A 11 6.01 19.91 -0.31
CA LEU A 11 6.57 19.05 -1.36
C LEU A 11 8.10 19.13 -1.44
N LYS A 12 8.77 19.83 -0.52
CA LYS A 12 10.24 19.87 -0.48
C LYS A 12 10.76 18.49 -0.08
N GLY A 13 11.27 17.74 -1.06
CA GLY A 13 11.83 16.39 -0.90
C GLY A 13 11.07 15.26 -1.61
N TYR A 14 9.86 15.50 -2.13
CA TYR A 14 9.07 14.48 -2.85
C TYR A 14 9.15 14.59 -4.38
N VAL A 15 9.63 15.70 -4.92
CA VAL A 15 9.77 15.89 -6.37
C VAL A 15 11.14 15.39 -6.81
N SER A 16 11.23 14.08 -7.07
CA SER A 16 12.34 13.50 -7.84
C SER A 16 12.24 14.00 -9.29
N GLU A 17 13.35 14.50 -9.84
CA GLU A 17 13.49 15.14 -11.16
C GLU A 17 13.15 14.26 -12.38
N LYS A 18 12.68 13.02 -12.19
CA LYS A 18 12.36 12.07 -13.27
C LYS A 18 11.00 12.25 -13.93
N SER A 19 10.10 13.08 -13.41
CA SER A 19 8.74 13.23 -13.94
C SER A 19 8.57 14.41 -14.93
N LYS A 20 9.67 14.91 -15.51
CA LYS A 20 9.66 16.01 -16.50
C LYS A 20 9.43 15.58 -17.96
N ALA A 21 9.14 14.32 -18.25
CA ALA A 21 8.89 13.90 -19.63
C ALA A 21 7.40 13.91 -19.98
N ALA A 22 7.06 14.87 -20.85
CA ALA A 22 5.97 14.84 -21.84
C ALA A 22 4.50 14.87 -21.35
N VAL A 23 3.94 16.08 -21.50
CA VAL A 23 2.53 16.41 -21.73
C VAL A 23 2.07 15.84 -23.10
N ILE A 24 0.75 15.89 -23.36
CA ILE A 24 0.01 15.85 -24.64
C ILE A 24 -0.56 14.44 -24.92
N ASP A 25 -1.83 14.17 -25.26
CA ASP A 25 -2.92 15.00 -25.80
C ASP A 25 -4.31 14.39 -25.48
N GLU A 26 -5.32 15.18 -25.82
CA GLU A 26 -6.76 15.00 -25.83
C GLU A 26 -7.31 13.68 -26.41
N GLY A 27 -8.42 13.23 -25.81
CA GLY A 27 -9.52 12.56 -26.50
C GLY A 27 -9.31 11.11 -26.92
N VAL A 28 -10.17 10.21 -26.41
CA VAL A 28 -10.79 9.06 -27.10
C VAL A 28 -11.13 7.99 -26.06
N ASN A 29 -12.41 7.58 -26.05
CA ASN A 29 -13.00 6.41 -25.40
C ASN A 29 -13.03 6.40 -23.85
N LYS A 30 -14.23 6.63 -23.31
CA LYS A 30 -14.59 6.21 -21.95
C LYS A 30 -14.71 4.68 -21.92
N GLU A 31 -13.57 3.99 -21.87
CA GLU A 31 -13.53 2.70 -21.19
C GLU A 31 -13.81 2.96 -19.70
N PRO A 32 -14.53 2.09 -18.99
CA PRO A 32 -14.55 2.18 -17.54
C PRO A 32 -13.12 1.91 -17.07
N GLU A 33 -12.40 2.98 -16.71
CA GLU A 33 -11.18 2.87 -15.91
C GLU A 33 -11.53 2.00 -14.71
N ILE A 34 -11.13 0.73 -14.77
CA ILE A 34 -11.05 -0.11 -13.59
C ILE A 34 -9.94 0.54 -12.78
N LYS A 35 -10.31 1.54 -11.97
CA LYS A 35 -9.43 2.11 -10.97
C LYS A 35 -9.02 0.94 -10.12
N ALA A 36 -7.82 0.42 -10.36
CA ALA A 36 -7.20 -0.65 -9.60
C ALA A 36 -7.12 -0.17 -8.16
N THR A 37 -8.18 -0.42 -7.42
CA THR A 37 -8.31 0.04 -6.05
C THR A 37 -7.47 -0.93 -5.26
N ILE A 38 -6.29 -0.51 -4.84
CA ILE A 38 -5.42 -1.32 -3.98
C ILE A 38 -6.16 -1.46 -2.64
N VAL A 39 -6.90 -2.56 -2.48
CA VAL A 39 -7.55 -2.91 -1.22
C VAL A 39 -6.45 -3.39 -0.27
N ARG A 40 -5.94 -2.49 0.58
CA ARG A 40 -5.02 -2.87 1.66
C ARG A 40 -5.81 -3.60 2.75
N LEU A 41 -5.80 -4.93 2.72
CA LEU A 41 -6.26 -5.75 3.84
C LEU A 41 -5.26 -5.63 5.00
N VAL A 42 -5.65 -4.88 6.03
CA VAL A 42 -4.81 -4.69 7.22
C VAL A 42 -4.90 -5.93 8.12
N LEU A 43 -3.81 -6.71 8.16
CA LEU A 43 -3.72 -7.89 9.02
C LEU A 43 -3.64 -7.50 10.51
N ARG A 44 -4.42 -8.18 11.37
CA ARG A 44 -4.44 -7.98 12.82
C ARG A 44 -4.18 -9.28 13.57
N CYS A 45 -3.59 -9.18 14.76
CA CYS A 45 -3.46 -10.34 15.65
C CYS A 45 -4.85 -10.92 15.98
N PRO A 46 -5.11 -12.22 15.77
CA PRO A 46 -6.42 -12.82 16.07
C PRO A 46 -6.85 -12.64 17.53
N ARG A 47 -5.88 -12.67 18.46
CA ARG A 47 -6.07 -12.63 19.91
C ARG A 47 -6.20 -11.22 20.48
N CYS A 48 -5.18 -10.37 20.30
CA CYS A 48 -5.16 -9.02 20.92
C CYS A 48 -5.50 -7.88 19.94
N LYS A 49 -5.80 -8.19 18.67
CA LYS A 49 -6.11 -7.23 17.59
C LYS A 49 -5.02 -6.20 17.29
N SER A 50 -3.85 -6.29 17.93
CA SER A 50 -2.68 -5.46 17.65
C SER A 50 -2.23 -5.60 16.20
N LEU A 51 -1.78 -4.49 15.64
CA LEU A 51 -1.16 -4.37 14.32
C LEU A 51 0.34 -4.66 14.35
N LYS A 52 0.94 -4.80 15.54
CA LYS A 52 2.37 -5.08 15.73
C LYS A 52 2.64 -6.56 15.43
N LEU A 53 2.74 -6.90 14.16
CA LEU A 53 2.98 -8.24 13.65
C LEU A 53 4.37 -8.35 13.01
N LYS A 54 5.04 -9.48 13.22
CA LYS A 54 6.31 -9.82 12.57
C LYS A 54 6.12 -11.13 11.79
N CYS A 55 6.34 -11.08 10.47
CA CYS A 55 6.48 -12.30 9.67
C CYS A 55 7.81 -12.97 10.03
N TYR A 56 7.81 -14.28 10.25
CA TYR A 56 9.01 -15.03 10.60
C TYR A 56 9.27 -16.23 9.68
N GLY A 57 8.39 -16.49 8.73
CA GLY A 57 8.53 -17.57 7.75
C GLY A 57 7.44 -17.49 6.70
N ALA A 58 7.71 -18.08 5.54
CA ALA A 58 6.78 -18.22 4.43
C ALA A 58 7.01 -19.58 3.78
N ASP A 59 5.93 -20.34 3.62
CA ASP A 59 5.88 -21.58 2.86
C ASP A 59 4.59 -21.53 2.02
N ARG A 60 4.69 -20.95 0.82
CA ARG A 60 3.52 -20.53 0.03
C ARG A 60 2.55 -21.70 -0.17
N PRO A 61 1.23 -21.52 0.06
CA PRO A 61 0.51 -20.24 0.26
C PRO A 61 0.42 -19.79 1.73
N VAL A 62 1.18 -20.41 2.64
CA VAL A 62 1.11 -20.15 4.10
C VAL A 62 2.17 -19.14 4.52
N LEU A 63 1.74 -18.06 5.17
CA LEU A 63 2.61 -17.11 5.86
C LEU A 63 2.53 -17.29 7.37
N TYR A 64 3.66 -17.14 8.05
CA TYR A 64 3.79 -17.36 9.48
C TYR A 64 4.07 -16.04 10.22
N TYR A 65 3.19 -15.68 11.15
CA TYR A 65 3.26 -14.42 11.89
C TYR A 65 3.34 -14.62 13.41
N LYS A 66 4.12 -13.76 14.06
CA LYS A 66 4.14 -13.59 15.52
C LYS A 66 3.65 -12.19 15.86
N CYS A 67 2.75 -12.08 16.83
CA CYS A 67 2.38 -10.79 17.40
C CYS A 67 3.45 -10.32 18.40
N ASN A 68 3.97 -9.11 18.20
CA ASN A 68 4.96 -8.51 19.11
C ASN A 68 4.32 -7.98 20.41
N SER A 69 3.00 -7.75 20.43
CA SER A 69 2.29 -7.29 21.63
C SER A 69 1.97 -8.42 22.61
N CYS A 70 1.44 -9.55 22.14
CA CYS A 70 1.03 -10.66 23.01
C CYS A 70 1.82 -11.96 22.80
N GLY A 71 2.81 -11.98 21.91
CA GLY A 71 3.65 -13.15 21.63
C GLY A 71 2.98 -14.26 20.81
N TRP A 72 1.68 -14.17 20.53
CA TRP A 72 0.91 -15.22 19.84
C TRP A 72 1.42 -15.48 18.43
N LYS A 73 1.59 -16.76 18.06
CA LYS A 73 1.97 -17.21 16.72
C LYS A 73 0.72 -17.71 15.98
N PHE A 74 0.57 -17.32 14.72
CA PHE A 74 -0.54 -17.74 13.87
C PHE A 74 -0.13 -17.80 12.40
N LYS A 75 -0.95 -18.46 11.58
CA LYS A 75 -0.74 -18.66 10.15
C LYS A 75 -1.78 -17.85 9.35
N VAL A 76 -1.40 -17.39 8.17
CA VAL A 76 -2.27 -16.70 7.22
C VAL A 76 -2.14 -17.40 5.88
N LEU A 77 -3.26 -17.59 5.19
CA LEU A 77 -3.28 -18.12 3.83
C LEU A 77 -3.34 -16.95 2.85
N GLU A 78 -2.38 -16.89 1.93
CA GLU A 78 -2.47 -16.04 0.75
C GLU A 78 -3.43 -16.71 -0.24
N VAL A 79 -4.48 -16.00 -0.64
CA VAL A 79 -5.47 -16.46 -1.62
C VAL A 79 -5.54 -15.40 -2.71
N ASP A 80 -5.22 -15.79 -3.94
CA ASP A 80 -5.45 -14.96 -5.11
C ASP A 80 -6.96 -14.88 -5.36
N LYS A 81 -7.47 -13.67 -5.54
CA LYS A 81 -8.90 -13.39 -5.71
C LYS A 81 -9.22 -13.00 -7.13
#